data_AF-A0AAP0QR22-F1
#
_entry.id   AF-A0AAP0QR22-F1
#
_cell.length_a   1.000
_cell.length_b   1.000
_cell.length_c   1.000
_cell.angle_alpha   90.00
_cell.angle_beta   90.00
_cell.angle_gamma   90.00
#
_symmetry.space_group_name_H-M   'P 1'
#
loop_
_entity.id
_entity.type
_entity.pdbx_description
1 polymer ?
#
loop_
_entity_poly.entity_id
_entity_poly.type
_entity_poly.pdbx_seq_one_letter_code
_entity_poly.pdbx_strand_id
1 'polypeptide(L)'
;MAARGEAGVWRGTEFRIHLMGKKNDEVDVRVARKKEPIVSDRGSGNLIAHSKLPRRVGTGFTRAVEDGFLVVIFDRLSFGRKIWEVLLGEATLVGAIFGCVNDVDSFADRQRDQKNDDGQ
;
A
#
# COMPACT_ATOMS: atom_id res chain seq x y z
N MET A 1 8.31 -32.29 -7.35
CA MET A 1 7.22 -32.41 -6.37
C MET A 1 7.22 -31.13 -5.54
N ALA A 2 6.24 -30.24 -5.72
CA ALA A 2 6.18 -28.98 -4.98
C ALA A 2 5.66 -29.25 -3.57
N ALA A 3 6.45 -28.91 -2.55
CA ALA A 3 6.04 -28.97 -1.16
C ALA A 3 4.76 -28.13 -0.97
N ARG A 4 3.66 -28.77 -0.53
CA ARG A 4 2.44 -28.07 -0.13
C ARG A 4 2.74 -27.33 1.17
N GLY A 5 3.16 -26.07 1.05
CA GLY A 5 3.51 -25.22 2.19
C GLY A 5 2.29 -24.72 2.95
N GLU A 6 1.57 -25.57 3.66
CA GLU A 6 0.47 -25.20 4.58
C GLU A 6 0.92 -25.13 6.06
N ALA A 7 2.22 -24.92 6.32
CA ALA A 7 2.80 -25.04 7.66
C ALA A 7 2.63 -23.78 8.55
N GLY A 8 1.49 -23.08 8.48
CA GLY A 8 1.27 -21.85 9.26
C GLY A 8 -0.16 -21.67 9.77
N VAL A 9 -0.29 -21.07 10.95
CA VAL A 9 -1.57 -20.82 11.63
C VAL A 9 -1.78 -19.33 11.85
N TRP A 10 -2.99 -18.84 11.55
CA TRP A 10 -3.38 -17.45 11.83
C TRP A 10 -3.92 -17.27 13.25
N ARG A 11 -3.47 -16.20 13.92
CA ARG A 11 -4.05 -15.68 15.17
C ARG A 11 -4.27 -14.18 15.03
N GLY A 12 -5.46 -13.79 14.58
CA GLY A 12 -5.78 -12.38 14.32
C GLY A 12 -4.92 -11.80 13.19
N THR A 13 -3.99 -10.92 13.55
CA THR A 13 -3.02 -10.29 12.62
C THR A 13 -1.69 -11.05 12.53
N GLU A 14 -1.52 -12.10 13.34
CA GLU A 14 -0.29 -12.89 13.40
C GLU A 14 -0.40 -14.12 12.51
N PHE A 15 0.64 -14.37 11.72
CA PHE A 15 0.85 -15.63 11.03
C PHE A 15 2.02 -16.36 11.68
N ARG A 16 1.73 -17.49 12.32
CA ARG A 16 2.70 -18.28 13.11
C ARG A 16 3.13 -19.51 12.33
N ILE A 17 4.43 -19.69 12.13
CA ILE A 17 5.01 -20.75 11.31
C ILE A 17 6.08 -21.46 12.14
N HIS A 18 6.00 -22.78 12.25
CA HIS A 18 7.03 -23.53 12.96
C HIS A 18 8.29 -23.66 12.09
N LEU A 19 9.43 -23.17 12.56
CA LEU A 19 10.65 -23.09 11.75
C LEU A 19 11.42 -24.41 11.63
N MET A 20 10.99 -25.49 12.31
CA MET A 20 11.60 -26.82 12.22
C MET A 20 13.13 -26.80 12.45
N GLY A 21 13.59 -25.96 13.39
CA GLY A 21 15.02 -25.80 13.70
C GLY A 21 15.78 -24.78 12.85
N LYS A 22 15.13 -24.12 11.88
CA LYS A 22 15.72 -23.00 11.11
C LYS A 22 15.77 -21.73 11.93
N LYS A 23 16.77 -20.89 11.65
CA LYS A 23 16.90 -19.56 12.27
C LYS A 23 16.18 -18.49 11.46
N ASN A 24 15.90 -17.34 12.08
CA ASN A 24 15.19 -16.22 11.44
C ASN A 24 15.94 -15.65 10.22
N ASP A 25 17.26 -15.60 10.29
CA ASP A 25 18.15 -15.10 9.23
C ASP A 25 18.26 -16.03 8.03
N GLU A 26 17.92 -17.30 8.21
CA GLU A 26 17.86 -18.33 7.17
C GLU A 26 16.53 -18.32 6.40
N VAL A 27 15.59 -17.43 6.78
CA VAL A 27 14.23 -17.39 6.24
C VAL A 27 13.94 -16.03 5.60
N ASP A 28 13.36 -16.07 4.41
CA ASP A 28 12.83 -14.93 3.70
C ASP A 28 11.30 -14.87 3.83
N VAL A 29 10.76 -13.69 4.06
CA VAL A 29 9.32 -13.44 4.19
C VAL A 29 8.96 -12.33 3.23
N ARG A 30 8.02 -12.60 2.33
CA ARG A 30 7.54 -11.63 1.34
C ARG A 30 6.04 -11.75 1.14
N VAL A 31 5.39 -10.67 0.74
CA VAL A 31 3.97 -10.68 0.38
C VAL A 31 3.85 -10.58 -1.13
N ALA A 32 3.32 -11.63 -1.76
CA ALA A 32 3.08 -11.63 -3.20
C ALA A 32 1.93 -10.69 -3.58
N ARG A 33 1.88 -10.28 -4.87
CA ARG A 33 0.89 -9.35 -5.42
C ARG A 33 -0.58 -9.75 -5.15
N LYS A 34 -0.84 -11.03 -4.89
CA LYS A 34 -2.18 -11.56 -4.56
C LYS A 34 -2.54 -11.47 -3.08
N LYS A 35 -1.81 -10.69 -2.28
CA LYS A 35 -1.93 -10.64 -0.80
C LYS A 35 -1.75 -12.03 -0.21
N GLU A 36 -0.64 -12.65 -0.57
CA GLU A 36 -0.27 -13.97 -0.09
C GLU A 36 1.12 -13.85 0.55
N PRO A 37 1.22 -13.87 1.89
CA PRO A 37 2.50 -14.08 2.54
C PRO A 37 3.11 -15.40 2.11
N ILE A 38 4.37 -15.34 1.69
CA ILE A 38 5.21 -16.44 1.29
C ILE A 38 6.43 -16.41 2.20
N VAL A 39 6.69 -17.55 2.83
CA VAL A 39 7.85 -17.79 3.65
C VAL A 39 8.67 -18.88 3.00
N SER A 40 9.93 -18.56 2.72
CA SER A 40 10.86 -19.45 2.02
C SER A 40 12.21 -19.48 2.70
N ASP A 41 12.93 -20.56 2.50
CA ASP A 41 14.32 -20.67 2.90
C ASP A 41 15.19 -19.73 2.04
N ARG A 42 16.06 -18.93 2.69
CA ARG A 42 16.87 -17.91 2.01
C ARG A 42 17.98 -18.53 1.14
N GLY A 43 18.53 -19.67 1.52
CA GLY A 43 19.63 -20.31 0.78
C GLY A 43 19.13 -21.13 -0.41
N SER A 44 18.06 -21.89 -0.21
CA SER A 44 17.52 -22.81 -1.21
C SER A 44 16.33 -22.26 -2.00
N GLY A 45 15.66 -21.22 -1.51
CA GLY A 45 14.40 -20.72 -2.08
C GLY A 45 13.21 -21.64 -1.86
N ASN A 46 13.39 -22.74 -1.10
CA ASN A 46 12.34 -23.72 -0.85
C ASN A 46 11.18 -23.09 -0.07
N LEU A 47 9.96 -23.34 -0.54
CA LEU A 47 8.75 -22.86 0.12
C LEU A 47 8.57 -23.57 1.46
N ILE A 48 8.48 -22.79 2.53
CA ILE A 48 8.21 -23.26 3.90
C ILE A 48 6.71 -23.16 4.17
N ALA A 49 6.14 -21.97 3.97
CA ALA A 49 4.73 -21.72 4.19
C ALA A 49 4.21 -20.65 3.23
N HIS A 50 2.96 -20.79 2.80
CA HIS A 50 2.20 -19.68 2.24
C HIS A 50 0.79 -19.66 2.80
N SER A 51 0.15 -18.51 2.75
CA SER A 51 -1.28 -18.41 3.05
C SER A 51 -1.87 -17.22 2.33
N LYS A 52 -3.20 -17.21 2.19
CA LYS A 52 -3.93 -15.98 1.87
C LYS A 52 -4.00 -15.08 3.10
N LEU A 53 -3.80 -13.79 2.89
CA LEU A 53 -3.90 -12.78 3.93
C LEU A 53 -5.38 -12.55 4.31
N PRO A 54 -5.73 -12.45 5.61
CA PRO A 54 -7.10 -12.17 6.02
C PRO A 54 -7.60 -10.79 5.53
N ARG A 55 -8.92 -10.67 5.31
CA ARG A 55 -9.53 -9.47 4.68
C ARG A 55 -9.24 -8.13 5.37
N ARG A 56 -9.01 -8.13 6.69
CA ARG A 56 -8.79 -6.92 7.51
C ARG A 56 -7.32 -6.65 7.83
N VAL A 57 -6.42 -7.36 7.17
CA VAL A 57 -4.98 -7.33 7.41
C VAL A 57 -4.29 -6.63 6.23
N GLY A 58 -3.31 -5.79 6.54
CA GLY A 58 -2.49 -5.03 5.58
C GLY A 58 -1.31 -5.84 5.09
N THR A 59 -0.60 -5.32 4.10
CA THR A 59 0.61 -5.96 3.55
C THR A 59 1.88 -5.58 4.28
N GLY A 60 1.86 -4.54 5.12
CA GLY A 60 2.95 -4.20 6.02
C GLY A 60 3.06 -5.23 7.15
N PHE A 61 4.30 -5.61 7.47
CA PHE A 61 4.55 -6.61 8.51
C PHE A 61 5.88 -6.40 9.20
N THR A 62 5.95 -6.90 10.44
CA THR A 62 7.19 -7.15 11.19
C THR A 62 7.30 -8.65 11.45
N ARG A 63 8.48 -9.09 11.90
CA ARG A 63 8.71 -10.51 12.23
C ARG A 63 9.52 -10.67 13.50
N ALA A 64 9.15 -11.68 14.28
CA ALA A 64 9.81 -12.08 15.51
C ALA A 64 9.92 -13.61 15.58
N VAL A 65 10.76 -14.11 16.49
CA VAL A 65 10.80 -15.53 16.84
C VAL A 65 10.37 -15.68 18.29
N GLU A 66 9.32 -16.47 18.50
CA GLU A 66 8.72 -16.73 19.81
C GLU A 66 8.47 -18.24 19.95
N ASP A 67 8.99 -18.86 21.01
CA ASP A 67 8.75 -20.28 21.34
C ASP A 67 9.02 -21.27 20.18
N GLY A 68 10.01 -20.98 19.32
CA GLY A 68 10.36 -21.82 18.16
C GLY A 68 9.49 -21.58 16.91
N PHE A 69 8.58 -20.60 16.96
CA PHE A 69 7.79 -20.15 15.82
C PHE A 69 8.33 -18.85 15.26
N LEU A 70 8.35 -18.74 13.93
CA LEU A 70 8.37 -17.46 13.25
C LEU A 70 6.98 -16.85 13.36
N VAL A 71 6.90 -15.69 14.02
CA VAL A 71 5.68 -14.91 14.14
C VAL A 71 5.80 -13.73 13.19
N VAL A 72 4.99 -13.74 12.13
CA VAL A 72 4.88 -12.61 11.20
C VAL A 72 3.65 -11.79 11.59
N ILE A 73 3.88 -10.57 12.06
CA ILE A 73 2.85 -9.68 12.58
C ILE A 73 2.49 -8.68 11.50
N PHE A 74 1.26 -8.72 11.00
CA PHE A 74 0.80 -7.80 9.96
C PHE A 74 0.03 -6.62 10.52
N ASP A 75 0.11 -5.48 9.84
CA ASP A 75 -0.67 -4.30 10.19
C ASP A 75 -2.17 -4.55 10.02
N ARG A 76 -3.00 -3.86 10.79
CA ARG A 76 -4.45 -3.82 10.52
C ARG A 76 -4.72 -2.85 9.38
N LEU A 77 -5.65 -3.20 8.49
CA LEU A 77 -6.19 -2.23 7.55
C LEU A 77 -7.04 -1.21 8.32
N SER A 78 -6.42 -0.09 8.71
CA SER A 78 -7.15 1.07 9.22
C SER A 78 -7.85 1.75 8.03
N PHE A 79 -9.15 1.54 7.89
CA PHE A 79 -9.99 2.26 6.92
C PHE A 79 -9.79 3.79 6.99
N GLY A 80 -9.51 4.33 8.17
CA GLY A 80 -9.26 5.75 8.39
C GLY A 80 -8.09 6.33 7.59
N ARG A 81 -7.00 5.56 7.39
CA ARG A 81 -5.81 6.07 6.65
C ARG A 81 -6.09 6.22 5.16
N LYS A 82 -6.95 5.35 4.60
CA LYS A 82 -7.36 5.38 3.20
C LYS A 82 -8.29 6.56 2.91
N ILE A 83 -9.18 6.90 3.86
CA ILE A 83 -10.00 8.11 3.78
C ILE A 83 -9.12 9.36 3.90
N TRP A 84 -8.12 9.34 4.78
CA TRP A 84 -7.21 10.48 4.95
C TRP A 84 -6.33 10.74 3.72
N GLU A 85 -5.82 9.70 3.06
CA GLU A 85 -5.09 9.82 1.78
C GLU A 85 -5.98 10.30 0.63
N VAL A 86 -7.23 9.82 0.54
CA VAL A 86 -8.19 10.31 -0.46
C VAL A 86 -8.54 11.77 -0.18
N LEU A 87 -8.79 12.16 1.08
CA LEU A 87 -9.08 13.54 1.44
C LEU A 87 -7.90 14.49 1.18
N LEU A 88 -6.66 14.07 1.45
CA LEU A 88 -5.47 14.86 1.12
C LEU A 88 -5.20 14.94 -0.39
N GLY A 89 -5.42 13.84 -1.11
CA GLY A 89 -5.30 13.81 -2.57
C GLY A 89 -6.39 14.65 -3.25
N GLU A 90 -7.63 14.57 -2.79
CA GLU A 90 -8.75 15.40 -3.29
C GLU A 90 -8.63 16.86 -2.86
N ALA A 91 -8.13 17.18 -1.66
CA ALA A 91 -7.85 18.56 -1.28
C ALA A 91 -6.81 19.20 -2.21
N THR A 92 -5.84 18.40 -2.69
CA THR A 92 -4.85 18.85 -3.69
C THR A 92 -5.50 19.03 -5.07
N LEU A 93 -6.47 18.20 -5.46
CA LEU A 93 -7.17 18.32 -6.73
C LEU A 93 -8.17 19.49 -6.76
N VAL A 94 -8.89 19.74 -5.66
CA VAL A 94 -9.81 20.88 -5.53
C VAL A 94 -9.03 22.20 -5.46
N GLY A 95 -7.88 22.23 -4.78
CA GLY A 95 -6.99 23.39 -4.78
C GLY A 95 -6.41 23.73 -6.16
N ALA A 96 -6.13 22.71 -6.99
CA ALA A 96 -5.65 22.91 -8.36
C ALA A 96 -6.75 23.34 -9.36
N ILE A 97 -8.02 23.03 -9.08
CA ILE A 97 -9.14 23.42 -9.95
C ILE A 97 -9.64 24.83 -9.60
N PHE A 98 -9.62 25.24 -8.33
CA PHE A 98 -10.01 26.61 -7.93
C PHE A 98 -8.90 27.66 -8.13
N GLY A 99 -7.63 27.25 -8.32
CA GLY A 99 -6.53 28.16 -8.65
C GLY A 99 -6.48 28.63 -10.11
N CYS A 100 -7.29 28.04 -11.01
CA CYS A 100 -7.29 28.35 -12.44
C CYS A 100 -8.59 29.01 -12.95
N VAL A 101 -9.44 29.54 -12.08
CA VAL A 101 -10.67 30.27 -12.46
C VAL A 101 -10.61 31.75 -12.04
N ASN A 102 -9.41 32.32 -11.90
CA ASN A 102 -9.24 33.77 -11.70
C ASN A 102 -8.50 34.49 -12.83
N ASP A 103 -8.20 33.80 -13.94
CA ASP A 103 -7.53 34.36 -15.13
C ASP A 103 -8.45 34.39 -16.38
N VAL A 104 -9.77 34.34 -16.19
CA VAL A 104 -10.77 34.47 -17.28
C VAL A 104 -11.68 35.69 -17.07
N ASP A 105 -11.22 36.73 -16.37
CA ASP A 105 -11.87 38.05 -16.41
C ASP A 105 -10.97 39.15 -17.00
N SER A 106 -9.69 38.87 -17.28
CA SER A 106 -8.76 39.89 -17.83
C SER A 106 -8.68 39.93 -19.37
N PHE A 107 -9.60 39.27 -20.08
CA PHE A 107 -9.69 39.33 -21.56
C PHE A 107 -10.98 40.01 -22.08
N ALA A 108 -11.91 40.39 -21.21
CA ALA A 108 -13.15 41.05 -21.62
C ALA A 108 -13.06 42.58 -21.71
N ASP A 109 -12.01 43.22 -21.17
CA ASP A 109 -11.92 44.68 -21.09
C ASP A 109 -10.92 45.33 -22.09
N ARG A 110 -10.31 44.54 -22.99
CA ARG A 110 -9.37 45.06 -24.00
C ARG A 110 -9.91 45.13 -25.43
N GLN A 111 -11.20 44.85 -25.65
CA GLN A 111 -11.83 44.96 -26.97
C GLN A 111 -12.85 46.11 -27.12
N ARG A 112 -12.93 47.03 -26.14
CA ARG A 112 -13.74 48.27 -26.27
C ARG A 112 -12.96 49.55 -26.55
N ASP A 113 -11.63 49.54 -26.46
CA ASP A 113 -10.81 50.74 -26.75
C ASP A 113 -10.07 50.68 -28.10
N GLN A 114 -10.39 49.72 -28.98
CA GLN A 114 -9.82 49.66 -30.34
C GLN A 114 -10.90 49.79 -31.43
N LYS A 115 -11.93 50.60 -31.17
CA LYS A 115 -12.99 50.90 -32.16
C LYS A 115 -13.45 52.36 -32.20
N ASN A 116 -12.62 53.29 -31.74
CA ASN A 116 -12.78 54.73 -31.93
C ASN A 116 -11.41 55.38 -32.10
N ASP A 117 -10.78 55.22 -33.27
CA ASP A 117 -9.82 56.22 -33.80
C ASP A 117 -9.49 55.98 -35.30
N ASP A 118 -10.50 55.62 -36.09
CA ASP A 118 -10.47 55.80 -37.56
C ASP A 118 -11.41 56.95 -37.92
N GLY A 119 -11.11 58.12 -37.37
CA GLY A 119 -11.96 59.30 -37.43
C GLY A 119 -11.23 60.61 -37.22
N GLN A 120 -10.10 60.81 -37.92
CA GLN A 120 -9.70 62.12 -38.48
C GLN A 120 -8.63 61.96 -39.57
#